data_AF-A0A418PR81-F1
#
_entry.id   AF-A0A418PR81-F1
#
_cell.length_a   1.000
_cell.length_b   1.000
_cell.length_c   1.000
_cell.angle_alpha   90.00
_cell.angle_beta   90.00
_cell.angle_gamma   90.00
#
_symmetry.space_group_name_H-M   'P 1'
#
loop_
_entity.id
_entity.type
_entity.pdbx_description
1 polymer ?
#
loop_
_entity_poly.entity_id
_entity_poly.type
_entity_poly.pdbx_seq_one_letter_code
_entity_poly.pdbx_strand_id
1 'polypeptide(L)'
;MFFRFLITSIFIVFPVILFGQSHFKFIDKESGQEISGYDAEIILNGYLNYAPVESGKNGVHFIRGTYRDVPPSSQNKFFLSIDKREYFPVWQEVDLSRTDTLTVKLELDPNFHDQEKGLFHSWGGTPTMREYYPKPFRKWEEIPQQVREKIKEELISRVGDQAFSKIYISTAHIFETDRLNELRVPNNYAPHTTSYRICFSFSDRENGIAQYTTESVFLDNGAVVVAPKFPQFMLWESDEKKAWKLKSQSEIRQTLIKEFGESFAEIMPRLEFYPRGNTFSWVFSKEIGKTSKGEIQSQEVYLDAISGEILAVFYDKKLVITH
;
A
#
# COMPACT_ATOMS: atom_id res chain seq x y z
N MET A 1 2.45 74.62 -30.99
CA MET A 1 2.35 74.33 -29.55
C MET A 1 0.99 73.69 -29.33
N PHE A 2 0.94 72.39 -29.04
CA PHE A 2 -0.11 71.63 -28.32
C PHE A 2 0.05 70.15 -28.69
N PHE A 3 0.91 69.47 -27.93
CA PHE A 3 0.98 68.02 -27.85
C PHE A 3 -0.35 67.50 -27.26
N ARG A 4 -1.11 66.71 -28.03
CA ARG A 4 -2.16 65.86 -27.47
C ARG A 4 -1.51 64.55 -27.06
N PHE A 5 -1.25 64.40 -25.77
CA PHE A 5 -0.90 63.12 -25.16
C PHE A 5 -2.13 62.20 -25.25
N LEU A 6 -2.04 61.19 -26.11
CA LEU A 6 -2.89 60.02 -26.08
C LEU A 6 -2.45 59.22 -24.85
N ILE A 7 -3.16 59.34 -23.73
CA ILE A 7 -2.94 58.48 -22.56
C ILE A 7 -3.51 57.11 -22.93
N THR A 8 -2.59 56.23 -23.30
CA THR A 8 -2.79 54.79 -23.44
C THR A 8 -3.20 54.22 -22.08
N SER A 9 -4.49 54.04 -21.84
CA SER A 9 -4.96 53.19 -20.74
C SER A 9 -4.67 51.73 -21.11
N ILE A 10 -3.43 51.30 -20.90
CA ILE A 10 -3.10 49.88 -20.78
C ILE A 10 -3.78 49.43 -19.48
N PHE A 11 -4.98 48.87 -19.60
CA PHE A 11 -5.46 47.93 -18.61
C PHE A 11 -4.47 46.76 -18.64
N ILE A 12 -3.44 46.83 -17.80
CA ILE A 12 -2.69 45.65 -17.40
C ILE A 12 -3.72 44.83 -16.63
N VAL A 13 -4.40 43.93 -17.34
CA VAL A 13 -5.08 42.79 -16.76
C VAL A 13 -3.96 41.97 -16.15
N PHE A 14 -3.53 42.35 -14.95
CA PHE A 14 -2.84 41.40 -14.09
C PHE A 14 -3.83 40.24 -13.97
N PRO A 15 -3.47 39.01 -14.38
CA PRO A 15 -4.26 37.88 -13.96
C PRO A 15 -4.22 37.93 -12.44
N VAL A 16 -5.34 38.30 -11.84
CA VAL A 16 -5.58 38.03 -10.43
C VAL A 16 -5.60 36.51 -10.39
N ILE A 17 -4.43 35.92 -10.17
CA ILE A 17 -4.31 34.53 -9.75
C ILE A 17 -5.00 34.57 -8.40
N LEU A 18 -6.29 34.26 -8.40
CA LEU A 18 -7.08 34.02 -7.21
C LEU A 18 -6.42 32.79 -6.58
N PHE A 19 -5.51 33.03 -5.65
CA PHE A 19 -4.80 31.98 -4.95
C PHE A 19 -5.81 31.27 -4.06
N GLY A 20 -6.26 30.09 -4.51
CA GLY A 20 -6.95 29.12 -3.68
C GLY A 20 -6.07 28.61 -2.54
N GLN A 21 -6.63 27.76 -1.66
CA GLN A 21 -5.93 27.08 -0.57
C GLN A 21 -4.97 26.08 -1.21
N SER A 22 -3.91 26.65 -1.74
CA SER A 22 -2.92 26.04 -2.60
C SER A 22 -1.62 25.86 -1.85
N HIS A 23 -1.59 26.26 -0.57
CA HIS A 23 -0.47 26.14 0.34
C HIS A 23 -0.84 25.25 1.52
N PHE A 24 0.08 24.36 1.88
CA PHE A 24 -0.12 23.37 2.92
C PHE A 24 1.08 23.37 3.87
N LYS A 25 0.82 23.15 5.14
CA LYS A 25 1.83 22.96 6.17
C LYS A 25 1.60 21.62 6.84
N PHE A 26 2.59 20.72 6.74
CA PHE A 26 2.51 19.40 7.35
C PHE A 26 3.26 19.41 8.68
N ILE A 27 2.59 18.93 9.73
CA ILE A 27 3.12 18.92 11.09
C ILE A 27 2.97 17.51 11.64
N ASP A 28 4.04 16.97 12.21
CA ASP A 28 3.98 15.76 12.99
C ASP A 28 3.08 15.99 14.22
N LYS A 29 2.03 15.18 14.38
CA LYS A 29 0.99 15.39 15.40
C LYS A 29 1.55 15.31 16.82
N GLU A 30 2.57 14.50 17.05
CA GLU A 30 3.12 14.21 18.38
C GLU A 30 4.20 15.21 18.79
N SER A 31 5.23 15.37 17.96
CA SER A 31 6.36 16.26 18.21
C SER A 31 6.07 17.73 17.90
N GLY A 32 5.06 18.01 17.07
CA GLY A 32 4.75 19.35 16.59
C GLY A 32 5.77 19.89 15.58
N GLN A 33 6.72 19.08 15.13
CA GLN A 33 7.75 19.49 14.17
C GLN A 33 7.16 19.58 12.75
N GLU A 34 7.68 20.54 11.98
CA GLU A 34 7.34 20.69 10.58
C GLU A 34 7.98 19.58 9.74
N ILE A 35 7.21 19.08 8.78
CA ILE A 35 7.64 18.01 7.90
C ILE A 35 7.82 18.58 6.48
N SER A 36 9.05 18.50 5.97
CA SER A 36 9.43 18.89 4.61
C SER A 36 9.70 17.68 3.71
N GLY A 37 9.62 17.84 2.38
CA GLY A 37 9.97 16.78 1.43
C GLY A 37 8.89 15.71 1.29
N TYR A 38 7.62 16.09 1.46
CA TYR A 38 6.47 15.20 1.40
C TYR A 38 5.69 15.47 0.12
N ASP A 39 5.56 14.44 -0.71
CA ASP A 39 4.63 14.48 -1.84
C ASP A 39 3.21 14.26 -1.33
N ALA A 40 2.28 15.07 -1.83
CA ALA A 40 0.85 14.90 -1.64
C ALA A 40 0.14 15.17 -2.97
N GLU A 41 -1.14 14.81 -3.05
CA GLU A 41 -1.93 15.00 -4.26
C GLU A 41 -3.24 15.71 -3.89
N ILE A 42 -3.69 16.61 -4.77
CA ILE A 42 -5.06 17.13 -4.75
C ILE A 42 -5.90 16.24 -5.65
N ILE A 43 -6.97 15.71 -5.08
CA ILE A 43 -7.89 14.80 -5.71
C ILE A 43 -9.25 15.48 -5.86
N LEU A 44 -9.80 15.47 -7.07
CA LEU A 44 -11.16 15.91 -7.35
C LEU A 44 -12.15 14.78 -7.00
N ASN A 45 -13.38 15.13 -6.61
CA ASN A 45 -14.46 14.19 -6.36
C ASN A 45 -14.58 13.13 -7.48
N GLY A 46 -14.86 11.88 -7.09
CA GLY A 46 -14.75 10.71 -7.99
C GLY A 46 -13.31 10.20 -8.16
N TYR A 47 -12.44 10.50 -7.19
CA TYR A 47 -11.07 9.99 -7.10
C TYR A 47 -10.18 10.33 -8.30
N LEU A 48 -10.37 11.51 -8.89
CA LEU A 48 -9.59 11.95 -10.05
C LEU A 48 -8.37 12.73 -9.60
N ASN A 49 -7.18 12.34 -10.06
CA ASN A 49 -6.00 13.17 -9.81
C ASN A 49 -6.19 14.55 -10.48
N TYR A 50 -6.06 15.62 -9.68
CA TYR A 50 -6.19 17.00 -10.10
C TYR A 50 -4.83 17.70 -10.18
N ALA A 51 -3.99 17.59 -9.15
CA ALA A 51 -2.72 18.30 -9.09
C ALA A 51 -1.74 17.71 -8.07
N PRO A 52 -0.43 17.71 -8.34
CA PRO A 52 0.57 17.38 -7.34
C PRO A 52 0.78 18.55 -6.38
N VAL A 53 1.08 18.21 -5.13
CA VAL A 53 1.51 19.15 -4.09
C VAL A 53 3.00 18.95 -3.86
N GLU A 54 3.78 20.00 -4.13
CA GLU A 54 5.24 19.95 -4.04
C GLU A 54 5.77 20.69 -2.82
N SER A 55 6.88 20.20 -2.28
CA SER A 55 7.59 20.87 -1.20
C SER A 55 8.26 22.17 -1.66
N GLY A 56 7.86 23.28 -1.04
CA GLY A 56 8.53 24.56 -1.19
C GLY A 56 9.65 24.78 -0.18
N LYS A 57 10.24 25.98 -0.24
CA LYS A 57 11.22 26.42 0.75
C LYS A 57 10.50 26.67 2.09
N ASN A 58 11.15 26.32 3.21
CA ASN A 58 10.64 26.51 4.58
C ASN A 58 9.46 25.61 4.98
N GLY A 59 9.36 24.38 4.46
CA GLY A 59 8.37 23.40 4.93
C GLY A 59 6.91 23.66 4.50
N VAL A 60 6.67 24.73 3.72
CA VAL A 60 5.38 25.02 3.09
C VAL A 60 5.33 24.33 1.74
N HIS A 61 4.27 23.57 1.51
CA HIS A 61 4.02 22.86 0.26
C HIS A 61 2.99 23.60 -0.58
N PHE A 62 3.06 23.47 -1.90
CA PHE A 62 2.13 24.18 -2.78
C PHE A 62 1.74 23.41 -4.04
N ILE A 63 0.60 23.77 -4.62
CA ILE A 63 0.14 23.23 -5.91
C ILE A 63 0.99 23.83 -7.04
N ARG A 64 1.77 23.02 -7.76
CA ARG A 64 2.66 23.51 -8.84
C ARG A 64 1.98 23.65 -10.21
N GLY A 65 0.85 22.98 -10.41
CA GLY A 65 0.09 23.01 -11.66
C GLY A 65 -1.04 22.01 -11.62
N THR A 66 -2.00 22.13 -12.52
CA THR A 66 -3.15 21.22 -12.58
C THR A 66 -3.01 20.28 -13.77
N TYR A 67 -3.36 19.01 -13.59
CA TYR A 67 -3.47 18.05 -14.68
C TYR A 67 -4.76 18.23 -15.49
N ARG A 68 -5.71 19.02 -14.96
CA ARG A 68 -7.03 19.23 -15.55
C ARG A 68 -7.42 20.71 -15.46
N ASP A 69 -8.04 21.21 -16.53
CA ASP A 69 -8.61 22.55 -16.60
C ASP A 69 -10.01 22.60 -15.97
N VAL A 70 -10.12 22.13 -14.72
CA VAL A 70 -11.36 22.18 -13.95
C VAL A 70 -11.28 23.36 -12.99
N PRO A 71 -12.12 24.40 -13.16
CA PRO A 71 -12.11 25.55 -12.26
C PRO A 71 -12.64 25.14 -10.88
N PRO A 72 -12.15 25.76 -9.80
CA PRO A 72 -12.79 25.70 -8.50
C PRO A 72 -14.23 26.24 -8.64
N SER A 73 -15.22 25.36 -8.54
CA SER A 73 -16.64 25.72 -8.57
C SER A 73 -17.32 25.13 -7.35
N SER A 74 -18.45 25.70 -6.93
CA SER A 74 -19.20 25.24 -5.75
C SER A 74 -19.74 23.81 -5.85
N GLN A 75 -19.67 23.20 -7.04
CA GLN A 75 -20.09 21.80 -7.27
C GLN A 75 -18.93 20.80 -7.17
N ASN A 76 -17.68 21.28 -7.28
CA ASN A 76 -16.49 20.44 -7.24
C ASN A 76 -15.97 20.34 -5.80
N LYS A 77 -15.66 19.13 -5.34
CA LYS A 77 -14.99 18.93 -4.05
C LYS A 77 -13.56 18.47 -4.29
N PHE A 78 -12.62 19.08 -3.59
CA PHE A 78 -11.21 18.73 -3.66
C PHE A 78 -10.77 18.14 -2.34
N PHE A 79 -9.85 17.19 -2.40
CA PHE A 79 -9.32 16.51 -1.24
C PHE A 79 -7.81 16.51 -1.32
N LEU A 80 -7.14 16.88 -0.23
CA LEU A 80 -5.74 16.58 -0.05
C LEU A 80 -5.60 15.10 0.32
N SER A 81 -4.82 14.37 -0.46
CA SER A 81 -4.48 12.98 -0.26
C SER A 81 -3.01 12.83 0.09
N ILE A 82 -2.72 12.19 1.23
CA ILE A 82 -1.37 11.80 1.66
C ILE A 82 -1.43 10.31 2.01
N ASP A 83 -0.67 9.48 1.29
CA ASP A 83 -0.58 8.03 1.53
C ASP A 83 0.88 7.62 1.67
N LYS A 84 1.49 7.98 2.81
CA LYS A 84 2.88 7.65 3.15
C LYS A 84 2.89 6.59 4.25
N ARG A 85 3.88 5.70 4.27
CA ARG A 85 3.82 4.49 5.11
C ARG A 85 4.00 4.79 6.60
N GLU A 86 4.75 5.85 6.88
CA GLU A 86 5.14 6.32 8.20
C GLU A 86 3.96 6.89 9.00
N TYR A 87 2.92 7.37 8.31
CA TYR A 87 1.79 8.07 8.90
C TYR A 87 0.47 7.46 8.44
N PHE A 88 -0.57 7.56 9.25
CA PHE A 88 -1.93 7.29 8.78
C PHE A 88 -2.27 8.16 7.57
N PRO A 89 -2.99 7.59 6.57
CA PRO A 89 -3.32 8.34 5.38
C PRO A 89 -4.23 9.53 5.70
N VAL A 90 -4.03 10.62 4.97
CA VAL A 90 -4.86 11.82 5.05
C VAL A 90 -5.77 11.88 3.84
N TRP A 91 -7.06 12.10 4.10
CA TRP A 91 -8.06 12.43 3.08
C TRP A 91 -8.90 13.59 3.59
N GLN A 92 -8.45 14.82 3.33
CA GLN A 92 -9.02 16.02 3.92
C GLN A 92 -9.61 16.93 2.85
N GLU A 93 -10.86 17.35 2.99
CA GLU A 93 -11.49 18.31 2.07
C GLU A 93 -10.73 19.65 2.08
N VAL A 94 -10.45 20.18 0.89
CA VAL A 94 -9.73 21.42 0.65
C VAL A 94 -10.64 22.38 -0.10
N ASP A 95 -10.71 23.61 0.38
CA ASP A 95 -11.44 24.67 -0.29
C ASP A 95 -10.48 25.56 -1.10
N LEU A 96 -10.34 25.23 -2.39
CA LEU A 96 -9.50 25.97 -3.34
C LEU A 96 -10.01 27.39 -3.65
N SER A 97 -11.05 27.91 -2.97
CA SER A 97 -11.44 29.33 -3.07
C SER A 97 -10.84 30.20 -1.97
N ARG A 98 -10.38 29.61 -0.86
CA ARG A 98 -9.76 30.34 0.25
C ARG A 98 -8.31 30.70 -0.06
N THR A 99 -7.71 31.66 0.62
CA THR A 99 -6.29 32.05 0.40
C THR A 99 -5.36 31.64 1.54
N ASP A 100 -5.88 30.94 2.56
CA ASP A 100 -5.13 30.56 3.75
C ASP A 100 -4.26 29.31 3.53
N THR A 101 -3.27 29.11 4.40
CA THR A 101 -2.48 27.88 4.42
C THR A 101 -3.18 26.82 5.27
N LEU A 102 -3.45 25.66 4.68
CA LEU A 102 -4.02 24.54 5.43
C LEU A 102 -2.93 23.87 6.26
N THR A 103 -3.11 23.84 7.58
CA THR A 103 -2.25 23.04 8.47
C THR A 103 -2.82 21.64 8.63
N VAL A 104 -2.03 20.64 8.28
CA VAL A 104 -2.41 19.22 8.33
C VAL A 104 -1.52 18.54 9.35
N LYS A 105 -2.14 17.84 10.30
CA LYS A 105 -1.44 17.09 11.34
C LYS A 105 -1.35 15.62 10.92
N LEU A 106 -0.13 15.13 10.76
CA LEU A 106 0.13 13.74 10.39
C LEU A 106 0.30 12.91 11.67
N GLU A 107 -0.48 11.83 11.78
CA GLU A 107 -0.41 10.89 12.91
C GLU A 107 0.45 9.70 12.50
N LEU A 108 1.48 9.38 13.28
CA LEU A 108 2.34 8.23 13.00
C LEU A 108 1.52 6.94 12.98
N ASP A 109 1.81 6.07 12.02
CA ASP A 109 1.22 4.74 11.98
C ASP A 109 1.99 3.85 12.97
N PRO A 110 1.34 3.33 14.04
CA PRO A 110 2.03 2.53 15.04
C PRO A 110 2.54 1.20 14.49
N ASN A 111 2.05 0.77 13.32
CA ASN A 111 2.51 -0.44 12.64
C ASN A 111 3.56 -0.15 11.55
N PHE A 112 4.04 1.09 11.45
CA PHE A 112 5.16 1.40 10.58
C PHE A 112 6.45 0.82 11.16
N HIS A 113 7.16 0.07 10.31
CA HIS A 113 8.48 -0.45 10.60
C HIS A 113 9.40 -0.09 9.44
N ASP A 114 10.54 0.51 9.75
CA ASP A 114 11.57 0.79 8.74
C ASP A 114 12.18 -0.54 8.23
N GLN A 115 12.85 -0.50 7.09
CA GLN A 115 13.52 -1.68 6.55
C GLN A 115 14.69 -2.09 7.44
N GLU A 116 14.56 -3.28 8.03
CA GLU A 116 15.57 -3.83 8.93
C GLU A 116 16.38 -4.90 8.23
N LYS A 117 17.71 -4.73 8.25
CA LYS A 117 18.63 -5.69 7.65
C LYS A 117 18.52 -7.03 8.38
N GLY A 118 18.31 -8.10 7.60
CA GLY A 118 18.21 -9.47 8.14
C GLY A 118 16.78 -9.95 8.37
N LEU A 119 15.79 -9.06 8.31
CA LEU A 119 14.38 -9.44 8.47
C LEU A 119 13.67 -9.51 7.12
N PHE A 120 12.69 -10.40 7.03
CA PHE A 120 11.81 -10.48 5.87
C PHE A 120 10.78 -9.34 5.89
N HIS A 121 10.64 -8.68 4.74
CA HIS A 121 9.60 -7.69 4.48
C HIS A 121 8.86 -8.03 3.19
N SER A 122 7.53 -8.04 3.24
CA SER A 122 6.68 -7.89 2.06
C SER A 122 5.74 -6.71 2.23
N TRP A 123 5.71 -5.85 1.22
CA TRP A 123 4.91 -4.64 1.22
C TRP A 123 3.59 -4.84 0.48
N GLY A 124 2.53 -4.24 1.01
CA GLY A 124 1.30 -4.05 0.26
C GLY A 124 1.55 -3.16 -0.96
N GLY A 125 0.92 -3.50 -2.09
CA GLY A 125 1.04 -2.70 -3.29
C GLY A 125 0.19 -1.43 -3.18
N THR A 126 0.76 -0.28 -3.56
CA THR A 126 -0.04 0.93 -3.81
C THR A 126 -0.57 0.87 -5.24
N PRO A 127 -1.88 0.97 -5.47
CA PRO A 127 -2.44 0.99 -6.81
C PRO A 127 -1.94 2.22 -7.56
N THR A 128 -1.16 2.02 -8.63
CA THR A 128 -0.76 3.10 -9.53
C THR A 128 -1.71 3.14 -10.72
N MET A 129 -2.64 4.10 -10.72
CA MET A 129 -3.51 4.36 -11.86
C MET A 129 -3.33 5.82 -12.28
N ARG A 130 -2.96 6.06 -13.54
CA ARG A 130 -2.53 7.40 -14.00
C ARG A 130 -3.54 8.51 -13.73
N GLU A 131 -4.83 8.23 -13.84
CA GLU A 131 -5.90 9.23 -13.75
C GLU A 131 -6.77 9.08 -12.51
N TYR A 132 -6.56 8.05 -11.71
CA TYR A 132 -7.45 7.64 -10.64
C TYR A 132 -6.67 7.35 -9.37
N TYR A 133 -7.04 8.02 -8.29
CA TYR A 133 -6.36 7.96 -7.01
C TYR A 133 -7.38 7.53 -5.94
N PRO A 134 -7.53 6.22 -5.70
CA PRO A 134 -8.52 5.72 -4.75
C PRO A 134 -8.25 6.26 -3.35
N LYS A 135 -9.32 6.46 -2.57
CA LYS A 135 -9.18 6.97 -1.20
C LYS A 135 -8.40 5.98 -0.33
N PRO A 136 -7.21 6.35 0.18
CA PRO A 136 -6.45 5.51 1.09
C PRO A 136 -7.10 5.49 2.48
N PHE A 137 -6.95 4.37 3.18
CA PHE A 137 -7.35 4.21 4.58
C PHE A 137 -6.48 3.15 5.26
N ARG A 138 -6.37 3.21 6.60
CA ARG A 138 -5.67 2.17 7.39
C ARG A 138 -6.32 1.87 8.73
N LYS A 139 -7.37 2.61 9.10
CA LYS A 139 -8.14 2.34 10.32
C LYS A 139 -9.36 1.49 10.00
N TRP A 140 -9.64 0.51 10.86
CA TRP A 140 -10.82 -0.34 10.72
C TRP A 140 -12.12 0.48 10.76
N GLU A 141 -12.11 1.59 11.48
CA GLU A 141 -13.23 2.51 11.67
C GLU A 141 -13.65 3.21 10.37
N GLU A 142 -12.74 3.28 9.39
CA GLU A 142 -13.01 3.89 8.08
C GLU A 142 -13.80 2.96 7.14
N ILE A 143 -13.87 1.66 7.47
CA ILE A 143 -14.69 0.69 6.75
C ILE A 143 -16.12 0.72 7.33
N PRO A 144 -17.18 0.75 6.50
CA PRO A 144 -18.55 0.64 6.97
C PRO A 144 -18.74 -0.59 7.86
N GLN A 145 -19.45 -0.43 8.98
CA GLN A 145 -19.56 -1.45 10.02
C GLN A 145 -19.97 -2.83 9.47
N GLN A 146 -20.98 -2.88 8.60
CA GLN A 146 -21.45 -4.15 8.03
C GLN A 146 -20.35 -4.88 7.24
N VAL A 147 -19.55 -4.14 6.47
CA VAL A 147 -18.42 -4.70 5.69
C VAL A 147 -17.30 -5.13 6.63
N ARG A 148 -16.98 -4.27 7.60
CA ARG A 148 -15.93 -4.55 8.59
C ARG A 148 -16.20 -5.85 9.35
N GLU A 149 -17.41 -6.07 9.84
CA GLU A 149 -17.71 -7.28 10.61
C GLU A 149 -17.59 -8.55 9.74
N LYS A 150 -18.02 -8.50 8.47
CA LYS A 150 -17.82 -9.62 7.54
C LYS A 150 -16.34 -9.89 7.23
N ILE A 151 -15.54 -8.85 7.09
CA ILE A 151 -14.09 -8.99 6.91
C ILE A 151 -13.46 -9.64 8.15
N LYS A 152 -13.87 -9.21 9.35
CA LYS A 152 -13.39 -9.80 10.60
C LYS A 152 -13.79 -11.26 10.73
N GLU A 153 -15.05 -11.60 10.44
CA GLU A 153 -15.54 -12.98 10.43
C GLU A 153 -14.73 -13.85 9.45
N GLU A 154 -14.46 -13.37 8.23
CA GLU A 154 -13.64 -14.08 7.24
C GLU A 154 -12.20 -14.29 7.76
N LEU A 155 -11.58 -13.25 8.33
CA LEU A 155 -10.22 -13.35 8.85
C LEU A 155 -10.15 -14.29 10.06
N ILE A 156 -11.06 -14.15 11.03
CA ILE A 156 -11.11 -15.01 12.22
C ILE A 156 -11.38 -16.46 11.81
N SER A 157 -12.31 -16.72 10.89
CA SER A 157 -12.58 -18.07 10.40
C SER A 157 -11.36 -18.71 9.71
N ARG A 158 -10.48 -17.88 9.13
CA ARG A 158 -9.21 -18.33 8.55
C ARG A 158 -8.12 -18.50 9.56
N VAL A 159 -7.85 -17.53 10.43
CA VAL A 159 -6.62 -17.53 11.23
C VAL A 159 -6.85 -17.89 12.71
N GLY A 160 -8.08 -17.84 13.17
CA GLY A 160 -8.46 -17.97 14.59
C GLY A 160 -8.27 -16.65 15.35
N ASP A 161 -8.99 -16.49 16.47
CA ASP A 161 -9.01 -15.24 17.25
C ASP A 161 -7.61 -14.79 17.72
N GLN A 162 -6.79 -15.75 18.15
CA GLN A 162 -5.45 -15.45 18.67
C GLN A 162 -4.54 -14.87 17.58
N ALA A 163 -4.51 -15.47 16.39
CA ALA A 163 -3.70 -14.95 15.30
C ALA A 163 -4.29 -13.65 14.72
N PHE A 164 -5.63 -13.54 14.67
CA PHE A 164 -6.31 -12.34 14.21
C PHE A 164 -5.89 -11.09 15.02
N SER A 165 -5.68 -11.24 16.34
CA SER A 165 -5.22 -10.13 17.19
C SER A 165 -3.87 -9.52 16.78
N LYS A 166 -3.06 -10.23 15.98
CA LYS A 166 -1.76 -9.78 15.46
C LYS A 166 -1.87 -9.14 14.06
N ILE A 167 -3.04 -9.21 13.43
CA ILE A 167 -3.27 -8.73 12.06
C ILE A 167 -3.70 -7.26 12.09
N TYR A 168 -3.04 -6.45 11.28
CA TYR A 168 -3.38 -5.04 11.07
C TYR A 168 -3.53 -4.72 9.57
N ILE A 169 -4.11 -3.56 9.27
CA ILE A 169 -4.19 -3.04 7.90
C ILE A 169 -2.94 -2.20 7.63
N SER A 170 -2.04 -2.67 6.78
CA SER A 170 -0.82 -1.91 6.44
C SER A 170 -1.07 -0.86 5.37
N THR A 171 -1.94 -1.16 4.42
CA THR A 171 -2.33 -0.28 3.31
C THR A 171 -3.71 -0.70 2.83
N ALA A 172 -4.63 0.23 2.60
CA ALA A 172 -5.89 -0.08 1.99
C ALA A 172 -6.45 1.10 1.19
N HIS A 173 -7.30 0.78 0.22
CA HIS A 173 -7.86 1.75 -0.71
C HIS A 173 -9.33 1.44 -1.00
N ILE A 174 -10.16 2.49 -0.99
CA ILE A 174 -11.57 2.44 -1.37
C ILE A 174 -11.68 2.78 -2.85
N PHE A 175 -12.36 1.90 -3.59
CA PHE A 175 -12.58 2.03 -5.02
C PHE A 175 -14.06 2.18 -5.36
N GLU A 176 -14.35 3.15 -6.22
CA GLU A 176 -15.62 3.21 -6.95
C GLU A 176 -15.51 2.35 -8.21
N THR A 177 -16.31 1.27 -8.29
CA THR A 177 -16.18 0.30 -9.38
C THR A 177 -16.59 0.85 -10.73
N ASP A 178 -17.57 1.76 -10.77
CA ASP A 178 -17.98 2.44 -12.00
C ASP A 178 -16.79 3.16 -12.64
N ARG A 179 -16.01 3.87 -11.83
CA ARG A 179 -14.87 4.62 -12.32
C ARG A 179 -13.72 3.71 -12.76
N LEU A 180 -13.50 2.61 -12.04
CA LEU A 180 -12.55 1.58 -12.47
C LEU A 180 -12.93 0.98 -13.84
N ASN A 181 -14.22 0.68 -14.03
CA ASN A 181 -14.75 0.11 -15.26
C ASN A 181 -14.59 1.08 -16.45
N GLU A 182 -14.79 2.38 -16.23
CA GLU A 182 -14.60 3.42 -17.26
C GLU A 182 -13.14 3.56 -17.72
N LEU A 183 -12.17 3.33 -16.84
CA LEU A 183 -10.73 3.56 -17.08
C LEU A 183 -10.00 2.40 -17.79
N ARG A 184 -10.73 1.42 -18.30
CA ARG A 184 -10.23 0.32 -19.15
C ARG A 184 -9.34 -0.72 -18.45
N VAL A 185 -9.57 -1.01 -17.18
CA VAL A 185 -9.08 -2.26 -16.58
C VAL A 185 -10.18 -3.33 -16.74
N PRO A 186 -9.94 -4.45 -17.45
CA PRO A 186 -10.96 -5.44 -17.78
C PRO A 186 -11.28 -6.38 -16.60
N ASN A 187 -11.56 -5.81 -15.43
CA ASN A 187 -12.16 -6.53 -14.33
C ASN A 187 -13.62 -6.10 -14.33
N ASN A 188 -14.53 -6.99 -14.76
CA ASN A 188 -15.98 -6.76 -14.79
C ASN A 188 -16.53 -6.61 -13.36
N TYR A 189 -16.17 -5.53 -12.67
CA TYR A 189 -16.75 -5.24 -11.36
C TYR A 189 -18.22 -4.90 -11.55
N ALA A 190 -19.06 -5.35 -10.62
CA ALA A 190 -20.47 -4.97 -10.64
C ALA A 190 -20.59 -3.44 -10.60
N PRO A 191 -21.40 -2.83 -11.48
CA PRO A 191 -21.61 -1.39 -11.48
C PRO A 191 -22.23 -0.93 -10.16
N HIS A 192 -21.96 0.32 -9.79
CA HIS A 192 -22.46 1.00 -8.60
C HIS A 192 -22.08 0.29 -7.28
N THR A 193 -20.93 -0.38 -7.25
CA THR A 193 -20.43 -1.01 -6.02
C THR A 193 -19.17 -0.31 -5.52
N THR A 194 -18.93 -0.44 -4.22
CA THR A 194 -17.66 -0.04 -3.61
C THR A 194 -16.79 -1.27 -3.39
N SER A 195 -15.52 -1.20 -3.78
CA SER A 195 -14.53 -2.25 -3.55
C SER A 195 -13.47 -1.77 -2.56
N TYR A 196 -13.12 -2.63 -1.61
CA TYR A 196 -12.11 -2.41 -0.59
C TYR A 196 -10.94 -3.33 -0.89
N ARG A 197 -9.84 -2.76 -1.38
CA ARG A 197 -8.58 -3.49 -1.55
C ARG A 197 -7.75 -3.26 -0.31
N ILE A 198 -7.52 -4.31 0.46
CA ILE A 198 -6.93 -4.24 1.79
C ILE A 198 -5.70 -5.14 1.81
N CYS A 199 -4.58 -4.59 2.24
CA CYS A 199 -3.39 -5.36 2.58
C CYS A 199 -3.40 -5.62 4.09
N PHE A 200 -3.60 -6.88 4.46
CA PHE A 200 -3.47 -7.34 5.83
C PHE A 200 -2.04 -7.76 6.10
N SER A 201 -1.54 -7.38 7.27
CA SER A 201 -0.17 -7.65 7.66
C SER A 201 -0.06 -8.16 9.08
N PHE A 202 1.04 -8.85 9.35
CA PHE A 202 1.48 -9.15 10.71
C PHE A 202 3.01 -9.07 10.79
N SER A 203 3.52 -8.96 12.01
CA SER A 203 4.95 -8.94 12.32
C SER A 203 5.29 -10.07 13.31
N ASP A 204 6.46 -10.66 13.16
CA ASP A 204 7.04 -11.65 14.08
C ASP A 204 8.57 -11.54 14.03
N ARG A 205 9.09 -10.47 14.64
CA ARG A 205 10.50 -10.08 14.55
C ARG A 205 11.43 -11.10 15.20
N GLU A 206 10.99 -11.76 16.26
CA GLU A 206 11.74 -12.82 16.94
C GLU A 206 12.07 -13.98 15.99
N ASN A 207 11.17 -14.26 15.04
CA ASN A 207 11.33 -15.31 14.04
C ASN A 207 11.88 -14.81 12.69
N GLY A 208 12.26 -13.54 12.59
CA GLY A 208 12.86 -12.97 11.39
C GLY A 208 11.86 -12.35 10.41
N ILE A 209 10.65 -12.02 10.85
CA ILE A 209 9.59 -11.44 10.00
C ILE A 209 9.32 -10.03 10.49
N ALA A 210 9.87 -9.03 9.80
CA ALA A 210 9.53 -7.64 10.12
C ALA A 210 8.10 -7.32 9.68
N GLN A 211 7.72 -7.76 8.47
CA GLN A 211 6.35 -7.63 7.99
C GLN A 211 6.05 -8.67 6.91
N TYR A 212 5.01 -9.47 7.14
CA TYR A 212 4.34 -10.21 6.07
C TYR A 212 3.06 -9.47 5.69
N THR A 213 2.80 -9.36 4.40
CA THR A 213 1.60 -8.72 3.86
C THR A 213 0.90 -9.61 2.84
N THR A 214 -0.43 -9.65 2.90
CA THR A 214 -1.28 -10.25 1.88
C THR A 214 -2.39 -9.29 1.44
N GLU A 215 -2.62 -9.22 0.14
CA GLU A 215 -3.69 -8.42 -0.44
C GLU A 215 -5.01 -9.21 -0.48
N SER A 216 -6.10 -8.51 -0.20
CA SER A 216 -7.47 -9.01 -0.28
C SER A 216 -8.37 -7.97 -0.90
N VAL A 217 -9.48 -8.41 -1.50
CA VAL A 217 -10.47 -7.54 -2.12
C VAL A 217 -11.85 -7.94 -1.64
N PHE A 218 -12.58 -6.98 -1.08
CA PHE A 218 -13.95 -7.14 -0.59
C PHE A 218 -14.88 -6.16 -1.29
N LEU A 219 -16.15 -6.53 -1.45
CA LEU A 219 -17.20 -5.63 -1.92
C LEU A 219 -17.95 -4.98 -0.76
N ASP A 220 -18.78 -3.99 -1.06
CA ASP A 220 -19.68 -3.28 -0.13
C ASP A 220 -20.70 -4.15 0.60
N ASN A 221 -21.01 -5.33 0.06
CA ASN A 221 -21.81 -6.33 0.74
C ASN A 221 -20.96 -7.28 1.60
N GLY A 222 -19.64 -7.07 1.67
CA GLY A 222 -18.65 -7.91 2.36
C GLY A 222 -18.27 -9.20 1.64
N ALA A 223 -18.71 -9.41 0.39
CA ALA A 223 -18.29 -10.56 -0.40
C ALA A 223 -16.80 -10.49 -0.71
N VAL A 224 -16.13 -11.65 -0.62
CA VAL A 224 -14.70 -11.79 -0.90
C VAL A 224 -14.49 -12.03 -2.40
N VAL A 225 -13.74 -11.13 -3.05
CA VAL A 225 -13.32 -11.28 -4.46
C VAL A 225 -11.93 -11.89 -4.53
N VAL A 226 -11.03 -11.42 -3.65
CA VAL A 226 -9.68 -11.97 -3.49
C VAL A 226 -9.48 -12.26 -2.01
N ALA A 227 -9.32 -13.53 -1.68
CA ALA A 227 -9.14 -13.97 -0.30
C ALA A 227 -7.72 -13.66 0.21
N PRO A 228 -7.56 -13.38 1.52
CA PRO A 228 -6.25 -13.24 2.12
C PRO A 228 -5.48 -14.55 2.05
N LYS A 229 -4.19 -14.46 1.76
CA LYS A 229 -3.25 -15.58 1.71
C LYS A 229 -2.77 -15.93 3.12
N PHE A 230 -3.70 -16.35 3.96
CA PHE A 230 -3.41 -16.92 5.27
C PHE A 230 -3.81 -18.39 5.32
N PRO A 231 -3.13 -19.22 6.13
CA PRO A 231 -3.57 -20.56 6.44
C PRO A 231 -4.97 -20.58 7.07
N GLN A 232 -5.74 -21.62 6.76
CA GLN A 232 -7.02 -21.92 7.38
C GLN A 232 -6.82 -22.77 8.64
N PHE A 233 -6.95 -22.16 9.81
CA PHE A 233 -6.69 -22.74 11.12
C PHE A 233 -7.62 -23.91 11.44
N MET A 234 -8.85 -23.90 10.91
CA MET A 234 -9.81 -25.01 11.08
C MET A 234 -9.32 -26.32 10.47
N LEU A 235 -8.39 -26.25 9.51
CA LEU A 235 -7.77 -27.43 8.89
C LEU A 235 -6.51 -27.88 9.62
N TRP A 236 -6.14 -27.23 10.72
CA TRP A 236 -4.96 -27.58 11.51
C TRP A 236 -5.34 -28.37 12.76
N GLU A 237 -4.74 -29.55 12.87
CA GLU A 237 -5.04 -30.49 13.95
C GLU A 237 -4.33 -30.13 15.27
N SER A 238 -3.24 -29.33 15.24
CA SER A 238 -2.44 -29.00 16.44
C SER A 238 -2.58 -27.55 16.89
N ASP A 239 -2.54 -27.34 18.20
CA ASP A 239 -2.68 -26.01 18.81
C ASP A 239 -1.46 -25.10 18.56
N GLU A 240 -0.27 -25.69 18.38
CA GLU A 240 0.93 -24.93 17.99
C GLU A 240 0.77 -24.27 16.62
N LYS A 241 0.15 -24.98 15.67
CA LYS A 241 -0.18 -24.43 14.37
C LYS A 241 -1.16 -23.27 14.53
N LYS A 242 -2.25 -23.48 15.28
CA LYS A 242 -3.28 -22.44 15.53
C LYS A 242 -2.72 -21.16 16.17
N ALA A 243 -1.64 -21.25 16.95
CA ALA A 243 -0.98 -20.09 17.57
C ALA A 243 0.01 -19.35 16.67
N TRP A 244 0.25 -19.83 15.44
CA TRP A 244 1.30 -19.34 14.53
C TRP A 244 2.67 -19.30 15.19
N LYS A 245 3.06 -20.39 15.86
CA LYS A 245 4.42 -20.54 16.37
C LYS A 245 5.36 -20.86 15.21
N LEU A 246 5.79 -19.83 14.50
CA LEU A 246 6.70 -19.96 13.38
C LEU A 246 8.11 -20.26 13.90
N LYS A 247 8.85 -21.09 13.17
CA LYS A 247 10.28 -21.29 13.35
C LYS A 247 11.04 -20.09 12.83
N SER A 248 12.08 -19.73 13.57
CA SER A 248 13.00 -18.67 13.19
C SER A 248 13.73 -18.98 11.89
N GLN A 249 14.15 -17.94 11.16
CA GLN A 249 15.00 -18.11 9.98
C GLN A 249 16.27 -18.93 10.27
N SER A 250 16.85 -18.78 11.47
CA SER A 250 18.02 -19.53 11.91
C SER A 250 17.77 -21.03 12.02
N GLU A 251 16.63 -21.44 12.60
CA GLU A 251 16.29 -22.87 12.72
C GLU A 251 16.08 -23.50 11.35
N ILE A 252 15.34 -22.83 10.47
CA ILE A 252 15.02 -23.31 9.14
C ILE A 252 16.29 -23.45 8.28
N ARG A 253 17.24 -22.52 8.47
CA ARG A 253 18.52 -22.54 7.76
C ARG A 253 19.36 -23.78 8.11
N GLN A 254 19.29 -24.27 9.34
CA GLN A 254 19.99 -25.51 9.72
C GLN A 254 19.48 -26.72 8.93
N THR A 255 18.15 -26.86 8.77
CA THR A 255 17.56 -27.91 7.94
C THR A 255 18.01 -27.77 6.49
N LEU A 256 17.98 -26.56 5.95
CA LEU A 256 18.33 -26.30 4.56
C LEU A 256 19.81 -26.58 4.25
N ILE A 257 20.74 -26.17 5.13
CA ILE A 257 22.17 -26.44 4.96
C ILE A 257 22.46 -27.94 5.05
N LYS A 258 21.80 -28.65 5.97
CA LYS A 258 21.99 -30.09 6.12
C LYS A 258 21.60 -30.86 4.86
N GLU A 259 20.49 -30.48 4.23
CA GLU A 259 19.93 -31.21 3.07
C GLU A 259 20.48 -30.74 1.71
N PHE A 260 20.81 -29.44 1.58
CA PHE A 260 21.21 -28.83 0.30
C PHE A 260 22.60 -28.17 0.31
N GLY A 261 23.30 -28.19 1.45
CA GLY A 261 24.65 -27.67 1.63
C GLY A 261 24.74 -26.17 1.95
N GLU A 262 25.96 -25.74 2.33
CA GLU A 262 26.29 -24.38 2.78
C GLU A 262 25.95 -23.27 1.79
N SER A 263 25.80 -23.60 0.51
CA SER A 263 25.46 -22.62 -0.53
C SER A 263 24.11 -21.92 -0.34
N PHE A 264 23.26 -22.43 0.57
CA PHE A 264 22.01 -21.79 0.96
C PHE A 264 22.13 -20.93 2.23
N ALA A 265 23.29 -20.90 2.90
CA ALA A 265 23.50 -20.21 4.17
C ALA A 265 23.36 -18.68 4.08
N GLU A 266 23.60 -18.10 2.92
CA GLU A 266 23.56 -16.64 2.72
C GLU A 266 22.27 -16.15 2.04
N ILE A 267 21.42 -17.08 1.59
CA ILE A 267 20.18 -16.73 0.89
C ILE A 267 19.19 -16.15 1.90
N MET A 268 18.68 -14.95 1.61
CA MET A 268 17.58 -14.35 2.35
C MET A 268 16.27 -15.07 1.98
N PRO A 269 15.59 -15.71 2.94
CA PRO A 269 14.34 -16.39 2.64
C PRO A 269 13.20 -15.40 2.43
N ARG A 270 12.22 -15.81 1.63
CA ARG A 270 10.92 -15.13 1.52
C ARG A 270 9.90 -15.91 2.34
N LEU A 271 9.00 -15.23 3.04
CA LEU A 271 7.85 -15.88 3.65
C LEU A 271 6.67 -15.82 2.68
N GLU A 272 6.10 -16.98 2.37
CA GLU A 272 4.95 -17.09 1.48
C GLU A 272 3.87 -18.00 2.09
N PHE A 273 2.62 -17.81 1.69
CA PHE A 273 1.58 -18.79 1.96
C PHE A 273 1.66 -19.91 0.92
N TYR A 274 1.77 -21.15 1.39
CA TYR A 274 1.81 -22.34 0.56
C TYR A 274 0.43 -23.03 0.54
N PRO A 275 -0.37 -22.88 -0.54
CA PRO A 275 -1.78 -23.30 -0.51
C PRO A 275 -1.97 -24.81 -0.39
N ARG A 276 -1.08 -25.61 -0.99
CA ARG A 276 -1.21 -27.08 -0.99
C ARG A 276 -1.05 -27.69 0.40
N GLY A 277 -0.17 -27.10 1.22
CA GLY A 277 0.03 -27.50 2.61
C GLY A 277 -0.82 -26.71 3.60
N ASN A 278 -1.58 -25.72 3.12
CA ASN A 278 -2.31 -24.76 3.96
C ASN A 278 -1.43 -24.23 5.11
N THR A 279 -0.25 -23.70 4.77
CA THR A 279 0.77 -23.33 5.75
C THR A 279 1.57 -22.12 5.28
N PHE A 280 2.24 -21.44 6.19
CA PHE A 280 3.29 -20.51 5.79
C PHE A 280 4.56 -21.30 5.43
N SER A 281 5.32 -20.79 4.48
CA SER A 281 6.55 -21.42 4.02
C SER A 281 7.66 -20.41 3.90
N TRP A 282 8.84 -20.81 4.36
CA TRP A 282 10.09 -20.13 4.03
C TRP A 282 10.58 -20.64 2.68
N VAL A 283 10.78 -19.71 1.75
CA VAL A 283 11.15 -19.97 0.36
C VAL A 283 12.55 -19.46 0.12
N PHE A 284 13.45 -20.35 -0.28
CA PHE A 284 14.84 -20.05 -0.62
C PHE A 284 15.03 -20.24 -2.12
N SER A 285 15.43 -19.18 -2.82
CA SER A 285 15.64 -19.21 -4.27
C SER A 285 17.12 -19.03 -4.58
N LYS A 286 17.68 -19.95 -5.35
CA LYS A 286 19.10 -19.97 -5.73
C LYS A 286 19.24 -20.12 -7.23
N GLU A 287 20.08 -19.30 -7.85
CA GLU A 287 20.51 -19.53 -9.23
C GLU A 287 21.48 -20.71 -9.30
N ILE A 288 21.18 -21.68 -10.17
CA ILE A 288 21.98 -22.90 -10.35
C ILE A 288 22.69 -22.96 -11.71
N GLY A 289 22.38 -22.04 -12.61
CA GLY A 289 23.06 -21.92 -13.89
C GLY A 289 22.38 -21.00 -14.88
N LYS A 290 23.00 -20.83 -16.04
CA LYS A 290 22.48 -20.04 -17.17
C LYS A 290 22.61 -20.83 -18.46
N THR A 291 21.55 -20.85 -19.27
CA THR A 291 21.58 -21.54 -20.58
C THR A 291 22.35 -20.71 -21.61
N SER A 292 22.76 -21.34 -22.71
CA SER A 292 23.41 -20.65 -23.84
C SER A 292 22.51 -19.58 -24.48
N LYS A 293 21.19 -19.66 -24.27
CA LYS A 293 20.19 -18.67 -24.70
C LYS A 293 19.99 -17.53 -23.70
N GLY A 294 20.71 -17.54 -22.58
CA GLY A 294 20.64 -16.51 -21.54
C GLY A 294 19.54 -16.72 -20.50
N GLU A 295 18.86 -17.87 -20.48
CA GLU A 295 17.84 -18.17 -19.46
C GLU A 295 18.51 -18.50 -18.13
N ILE A 296 18.04 -17.87 -17.05
CA ILE A 296 18.47 -18.19 -15.69
C ILE A 296 17.72 -19.44 -15.23
N GLN A 297 18.47 -20.41 -14.71
CA GLN A 297 17.94 -21.60 -14.06
C GLN A 297 18.01 -21.39 -12.55
N SER A 298 16.90 -21.57 -11.85
CA SER A 298 16.82 -21.41 -10.41
C SER A 298 16.25 -22.65 -9.74
N GLN A 299 16.74 -22.93 -8.54
CA GLN A 299 16.16 -23.89 -7.61
C GLN A 299 15.45 -23.13 -6.50
N GLU A 300 14.19 -23.49 -6.24
CA GLU A 300 13.43 -22.97 -5.10
C GLU A 300 13.12 -24.08 -4.12
N VAL A 301 13.45 -23.88 -2.84
CA VAL A 301 13.15 -24.82 -1.75
C VAL A 301 12.14 -24.18 -0.82
N TYR A 302 11.04 -24.88 -0.57
CA TYR A 302 9.96 -24.46 0.31
C TYR A 302 10.05 -25.31 1.59
N LEU A 303 10.23 -24.66 2.73
CA LEU A 303 10.16 -25.31 4.04
C LEU A 303 8.94 -24.80 4.81
N ASP A 304 8.22 -25.71 5.47
CA ASP A 304 7.11 -25.35 6.34
C ASP A 304 7.60 -24.44 7.46
N ALA A 305 6.96 -23.28 7.62
CA ALA A 305 7.39 -22.29 8.59
C ALA A 305 7.10 -22.70 10.04
N ILE A 306 6.34 -23.77 10.29
CA ILE A 306 5.99 -24.27 11.62
C ILE A 306 6.81 -25.54 11.94
N SER A 307 6.76 -26.56 11.08
CA SER A 307 7.49 -27.81 11.32
C SER A 307 8.96 -27.73 10.92
N GLY A 308 9.30 -26.90 9.95
CA GLY A 308 10.62 -26.83 9.34
C GLY A 308 10.91 -27.96 8.35
N GLU A 309 9.90 -28.75 7.99
CA GLU A 309 10.02 -29.83 7.01
C GLU A 309 10.04 -29.28 5.58
N ILE A 310 10.71 -30.00 4.68
CA ILE A 310 10.71 -29.65 3.25
C ILE A 310 9.34 -29.97 2.66
N LEU A 311 8.67 -28.93 2.15
CA LEU A 311 7.37 -29.04 1.49
C LEU A 311 7.53 -29.34 0.00
N ALA A 312 8.48 -28.67 -0.66
CA ALA A 312 8.70 -28.81 -2.10
C ALA A 312 10.08 -28.30 -2.52
N VAL A 313 10.54 -28.84 -3.65
CA VAL A 313 11.71 -28.33 -4.38
C VAL A 313 11.29 -28.15 -5.84
N PHE A 314 11.41 -26.93 -6.35
CA PHE A 314 11.10 -26.58 -7.73
C PHE A 314 12.37 -26.19 -8.49
N TYR A 315 12.37 -26.47 -9.80
CA TYR A 315 13.43 -26.08 -10.72
C TYR A 315 12.80 -25.28 -11.85
N ASP A 316 13.11 -24.00 -11.91
CA ASP A 316 12.50 -23.05 -12.83
C ASP A 316 13.52 -22.54 -13.84
N LYS A 317 13.02 -22.12 -15.02
CA LYS A 317 13.79 -21.41 -16.04
C LYS A 317 13.09 -20.08 -16.34
N LYS A 318 13.79 -18.96 -16.16
CA LYS A 318 13.29 -17.62 -16.45
C LYS A 318 14.17 -16.95 -17.51
N LEU A 319 13.56 -16.48 -18.59
CA LEU A 319 14.24 -15.63 -19.56
C LEU A 319 14.44 -14.24 -18.93
N VAL A 320 15.67 -13.79 -18.76
CA VAL A 320 15.96 -12.44 -18.30
C VAL A 320 16.21 -11.56 -19.52
N ILE A 321 15.27 -10.65 -19.79
CA ILE A 321 15.45 -9.61 -20.80
C ILE A 321 16.10 -8.42 -20.08
N THR A 322 17.41 -8.27 -20.25
CA THR A 322 18.12 -7.02 -19.88
C THR A 322 17.81 -5.96 -20.92
N HIS A 323 17.22 -4.85 -20.50
CA HIS A 323 16.95 -3.67 -21.32
C HIS A 323 18.15 -2.72 -21.36
#